data_AF-A0A3D9EIG1-F1
#
_entry.id   AF-A0A3D9EIG1-F1
#
_cell.length_a   1.000
_cell.length_b   1.000
_cell.length_c   1.000
_cell.angle_alpha   90.00
_cell.angle_beta   90.00
_cell.angle_gamma   90.00
#
_symmetry.space_group_name_H-M   'P 1'
#
loop_
_entity.id
_entity.type
_entity.pdbx_description
1 polymer ?
#
loop_
_entity_poly.entity_id
_entity_poly.type
_entity_poly.pdbx_seq_one_letter_code
_entity_poly.pdbx_strand_id
1 'polypeptide(L)'
;MFLLRPLAALTLALVAANAFAQNSTATVQQDGNSGTITLDQSGPGNSASLYQLQGEGNAISVVQTGASSATITQGGDVYGYAQGNVANLRQEGGSNVHTLAQDGFGNQASITSVGSNSGALVQSASSAQLTLEQNGDNNQVRVDQSGDAVTATLSQTGTDNRIDLTQQGYSVDTVELTQRGQANAATVLSSGKFNELSFTQDGNRNTLNVNQAGRGNRFSGSSTGDNNLASVTVQGDSNQTSIVQTGNGNEARLDVTSAISTASVSQVGDSNRASILQTSANFNGFNDSAQISQSGFGNSATINQR
;
A
#
# COMPACT_ATOMS: atom_id res chain seq x y z
N MET A 1 31.34 -38.00 -23.01
CA MET A 1 32.15 -37.01 -22.30
C MET A 1 31.20 -36.08 -21.58
N PHE A 2 30.81 -36.45 -20.35
CA PHE A 2 29.86 -35.69 -19.54
C PHE A 2 30.65 -34.59 -18.81
N LEU A 3 30.37 -33.34 -19.15
CA LEU A 3 30.90 -32.18 -18.44
C LEU A 3 30.13 -32.05 -17.12
N LEU A 4 30.74 -32.54 -16.04
CA LEU A 4 30.35 -32.22 -14.68
C LEU A 4 30.54 -30.70 -14.49
N ARG A 5 29.44 -29.95 -14.45
CA ARG A 5 29.47 -28.56 -13.98
C ARG A 5 29.79 -28.59 -12.47
N PRO A 6 30.67 -27.71 -11.99
CA PRO A 6 31.03 -27.69 -10.57
C PRO A 6 29.77 -27.36 -9.75
N LEU A 7 29.51 -28.14 -8.70
CA LEU A 7 28.62 -27.73 -7.61
C LEU A 7 29.12 -26.37 -7.12
N ALA A 8 28.34 -25.31 -7.36
CA ALA A 8 28.53 -24.05 -6.66
C ALA A 8 28.39 -24.36 -5.17
N ALA A 9 29.40 -23.95 -4.40
CA ALA A 9 29.45 -24.17 -2.97
C ALA A 9 28.18 -23.60 -2.32
N LEU A 10 27.37 -24.50 -1.76
CA LEU A 10 26.28 -24.18 -0.84
C LEU A 10 26.91 -23.58 0.41
N THR A 11 27.12 -22.27 0.45
CA THR A 11 27.38 -21.56 1.70
C THR A 11 26.05 -21.36 2.41
N LEU A 12 25.59 -22.42 3.10
CA LEU A 12 24.51 -22.33 4.06
C LEU A 12 25.03 -21.53 5.27
N ALA A 13 24.96 -20.20 5.22
CA ALA A 13 25.15 -19.36 6.39
C ALA A 13 23.84 -19.36 7.19
N LEU A 14 23.49 -20.51 7.79
CA LEU A 14 22.42 -20.59 8.78
C LEU A 14 22.91 -19.90 10.06
N VAL A 15 22.80 -18.58 10.13
CA VAL A 15 22.88 -17.86 11.40
C VAL A 15 21.51 -18.02 12.06
N ALA A 16 21.22 -19.23 12.55
CA ALA A 16 20.10 -19.46 13.45
C ALA A 16 20.45 -18.76 14.77
N ALA A 17 20.04 -17.49 14.89
CA ALA A 17 20.16 -16.74 16.12
C ALA A 17 19.20 -17.36 17.15
N ASN A 18 19.74 -18.18 18.05
CA ASN A 18 19.31 -18.36 19.43
C ASN A 18 17.79 -18.29 19.69
N ALA A 19 17.06 -19.37 19.37
CA ALA A 19 15.69 -19.56 19.86
C ALA A 19 15.69 -19.84 21.38
N PHE A 20 15.84 -18.81 22.21
CA PHE A 20 15.75 -18.88 23.69
C PHE A 20 14.34 -18.61 24.23
N ALA A 21 13.30 -18.74 23.42
CA ALA A 21 11.94 -18.39 23.84
C ALA A 21 10.95 -19.55 23.73
N GLN A 22 10.12 -19.70 24.76
CA GLN A 22 9.08 -20.72 24.86
C GLN A 22 8.10 -20.62 23.67
N ASN A 23 7.87 -21.74 22.98
CA ASN A 23 6.82 -21.88 21.95
C ASN A 23 6.98 -21.02 20.68
N SER A 24 8.21 -20.65 20.28
CA SER A 24 8.47 -20.02 18.97
C SER A 24 8.80 -21.07 17.90
N THR A 25 8.26 -20.91 16.69
CA THR A 25 8.45 -21.80 15.53
C THR A 25 9.01 -21.05 14.32
N ALA A 26 9.95 -21.65 13.60
CA ALA A 26 10.51 -21.10 12.38
C ALA A 26 10.65 -22.18 11.31
N THR A 27 10.11 -21.94 10.12
CA THR A 27 10.38 -22.72 8.91
C THR A 27 11.09 -21.81 7.92
N VAL A 28 12.28 -22.23 7.48
CA VAL A 28 13.07 -21.51 6.49
C VAL A 28 13.45 -22.48 5.39
N GLN A 29 13.06 -22.18 4.15
CA GLN A 29 13.38 -22.97 2.97
C GLN A 29 13.98 -22.06 1.90
N GLN A 30 15.13 -22.45 1.38
CA GLN A 30 15.88 -21.70 0.38
C GLN A 30 16.32 -22.65 -0.74
N ASP A 31 15.69 -22.53 -1.90
CA ASP A 31 15.94 -23.36 -3.08
C ASP A 31 16.60 -22.57 -4.24
N GLY A 32 17.03 -21.32 -3.99
CA GLY A 32 17.66 -20.41 -4.95
C GLY A 32 19.18 -20.22 -4.76
N ASN A 33 19.84 -19.59 -5.74
CA ASN A 33 21.28 -19.28 -5.69
C ASN A 33 21.54 -17.92 -5.03
N SER A 34 22.59 -17.80 -4.21
CA SER A 34 23.10 -16.52 -3.67
C SER A 34 22.09 -15.67 -2.88
N GLY A 35 21.03 -16.28 -2.33
CA GLY A 35 20.06 -15.60 -1.49
C GLY A 35 20.48 -15.49 -0.03
N THR A 36 19.86 -14.58 0.73
CA THR A 36 20.04 -14.48 2.18
C THR A 36 18.70 -14.53 2.89
N ILE A 37 18.56 -15.40 3.90
CA ILE A 37 17.43 -15.34 4.84
C ILE A 37 18.00 -15.10 6.24
N THR A 38 17.61 -13.99 6.85
CA THR A 38 17.92 -13.65 8.24
C THR A 38 16.62 -13.66 9.05
N LEU A 39 16.61 -14.38 10.17
CA LEU A 39 15.49 -14.43 11.10
C LEU A 39 16.02 -14.24 12.51
N ASP A 40 15.52 -13.20 13.20
CA ASP A 40 15.75 -12.95 14.62
C ASP A 40 14.40 -12.98 15.35
N GLN A 41 14.25 -13.87 16.32
CA GLN A 41 13.04 -14.03 17.12
C GLN A 41 13.39 -13.91 18.60
N SER A 42 12.80 -12.92 19.27
CA SER A 42 12.92 -12.74 20.71
C SER A 42 11.54 -12.71 21.37
N GLY A 43 11.40 -13.34 22.53
CA GLY A 43 10.12 -13.49 23.22
C GLY A 43 9.29 -14.71 22.75
N PRO A 44 8.33 -15.14 23.58
CA PRO A 44 7.59 -16.39 23.38
C PRO A 44 6.49 -16.26 22.32
N GLY A 45 6.25 -17.32 21.56
CA GLY A 45 5.10 -17.42 20.65
C GLY A 45 5.29 -16.77 19.27
N ASN A 46 6.53 -16.55 18.82
CA ASN A 46 6.81 -16.09 17.46
C ASN A 46 6.70 -17.24 16.46
N SER A 47 6.06 -17.00 15.32
CA SER A 47 6.00 -17.92 14.19
C SER A 47 6.57 -17.26 12.93
N ALA A 48 7.46 -17.94 12.22
CA ALA A 48 7.97 -17.49 10.93
C ALA A 48 7.94 -18.64 9.92
N SER A 49 7.49 -18.36 8.70
CA SER A 49 7.58 -19.27 7.55
C SER A 49 8.12 -18.50 6.35
N LEU A 50 9.39 -18.72 6.03
CA LEU A 50 10.16 -17.96 5.04
C LEU A 50 10.59 -18.89 3.91
N TYR A 51 10.08 -18.63 2.72
CA TYR A 51 10.33 -19.43 1.52
C TYR A 51 10.99 -18.57 0.45
N GLN A 52 12.19 -18.96 0.04
CA GLN A 52 12.87 -18.39 -1.12
C GLN A 52 12.96 -19.49 -2.19
N LEU A 53 11.98 -19.51 -3.09
CA LEU A 53 11.78 -20.55 -4.10
C LEU A 53 12.40 -20.11 -5.43
N GLN A 54 13.55 -20.69 -5.79
CA GLN A 54 14.25 -20.45 -7.06
C GLN A 54 14.71 -18.98 -7.28
N GLY A 55 15.62 -18.77 -8.23
CA GLY A 55 16.15 -17.44 -8.58
C GLY A 55 17.42 -17.01 -7.82
N GLU A 56 17.96 -15.85 -8.18
CA GLU A 56 19.27 -15.37 -7.73
C GLU A 56 19.14 -14.08 -6.90
N GLY A 57 19.85 -14.02 -5.76
CA GLY A 57 20.06 -12.78 -5.02
C GLY A 57 18.84 -12.22 -4.28
N ASN A 58 17.80 -13.03 -4.00
CA ASN A 58 16.72 -12.55 -3.13
C ASN A 58 17.16 -12.54 -1.66
N ALA A 59 16.65 -11.57 -0.91
CA ALA A 59 16.92 -11.38 0.50
C ALA A 59 15.62 -11.29 1.31
N ILE A 60 15.55 -12.06 2.40
CA ILE A 60 14.50 -11.97 3.41
C ILE A 60 15.15 -11.64 4.74
N SER A 61 14.68 -10.60 5.42
CA SER A 61 15.09 -10.26 6.77
C SER A 61 13.84 -10.10 7.65
N VAL A 62 13.74 -10.90 8.70
CA VAL A 62 12.63 -10.87 9.65
C VAL A 62 13.16 -10.69 11.06
N VAL A 63 12.67 -9.67 11.75
CA VAL A 63 12.91 -9.44 13.17
C VAL A 63 11.56 -9.45 13.89
N GLN A 64 11.37 -10.37 14.84
CA GLN A 64 10.16 -10.49 15.63
C GLN A 64 10.49 -10.36 17.11
N THR A 65 9.84 -9.43 17.79
CA THR A 65 9.91 -9.29 19.25
C THR A 65 8.51 -9.41 19.84
N GLY A 66 8.32 -10.37 20.76
CA GLY A 66 7.01 -10.69 21.35
C GLY A 66 6.37 -11.95 20.76
N ALA A 67 5.09 -11.89 20.40
CA ALA A 67 4.33 -13.04 19.87
C ALA A 67 3.77 -12.70 18.49
N SER A 68 4.57 -12.80 17.42
CA SER A 68 4.17 -12.37 16.08
C SER A 68 4.26 -13.51 15.05
N SER A 69 3.47 -13.45 13.98
CA SER A 69 3.49 -14.38 12.86
C SER A 69 3.94 -13.67 11.57
N ALA A 70 4.90 -14.25 10.88
CA ALA A 70 5.41 -13.80 9.60
C ALA A 70 5.36 -14.93 8.57
N THR A 71 4.79 -14.68 7.40
CA THR A 71 4.93 -15.57 6.25
C THR A 71 5.45 -14.76 5.08
N ILE A 72 6.64 -15.10 4.59
CA ILE A 72 7.24 -14.41 3.44
C ILE A 72 7.58 -15.46 2.40
N THR A 73 7.03 -15.31 1.20
CA THR A 73 7.35 -16.15 0.05
C THR A 73 7.90 -15.28 -1.06
N GLN A 74 9.13 -15.56 -1.47
CA GLN A 74 9.74 -15.01 -2.68
C GLN A 74 9.84 -16.16 -3.68
N GLY A 75 9.00 -16.17 -4.71
CA GLY A 75 8.91 -17.29 -5.66
C GLY A 75 8.45 -16.85 -7.03
N GLY A 76 8.86 -17.57 -8.08
CA GLY A 76 8.50 -17.23 -9.46
C GLY A 76 7.26 -17.97 -9.95
N ASP A 77 6.30 -17.22 -10.50
CA ASP A 77 5.26 -17.70 -11.42
C ASP A 77 5.88 -18.43 -12.64
N VAL A 78 5.06 -19.14 -13.42
CA VAL A 78 5.25 -20.08 -14.55
C VAL A 78 6.54 -19.97 -15.43
N TYR A 79 7.28 -18.85 -15.41
CA TYR A 79 8.52 -18.60 -16.15
C TYR A 79 9.83 -18.58 -15.30
N GLY A 80 9.75 -18.75 -13.98
CA GLY A 80 10.81 -19.43 -13.23
C GLY A 80 11.98 -18.62 -12.64
N TYR A 81 11.96 -17.28 -12.54
CA TYR A 81 13.00 -16.58 -11.77
C TYR A 81 12.48 -15.35 -11.00
N ALA A 82 12.32 -15.49 -9.68
CA ALA A 82 12.29 -14.35 -8.76
C ALA A 82 13.75 -13.94 -8.48
N GLN A 83 14.24 -12.82 -9.03
CA GLN A 83 15.63 -12.36 -8.80
C GLN A 83 15.65 -11.00 -8.13
N GLY A 84 16.58 -10.80 -7.21
CA GLY A 84 16.82 -9.53 -6.53
C GLY A 84 15.65 -9.01 -5.67
N ASN A 85 14.69 -9.87 -5.29
CA ASN A 85 13.59 -9.46 -4.42
C ASN A 85 14.11 -9.26 -2.98
N VAL A 86 13.69 -8.19 -2.31
CA VAL A 86 14.06 -7.87 -0.93
C VAL A 86 12.80 -7.72 -0.09
N ALA A 87 12.73 -8.46 1.01
CA ALA A 87 11.68 -8.35 2.01
C ALA A 87 12.29 -8.10 3.38
N ASN A 88 11.99 -6.95 3.99
CA ASN A 88 12.34 -6.64 5.37
C ASN A 88 11.06 -6.53 6.19
N LEU A 89 10.94 -7.32 7.25
CA LEU A 89 9.80 -7.29 8.16
C LEU A 89 10.30 -7.17 9.60
N ARG A 90 9.85 -6.13 10.30
CA ARG A 90 10.06 -5.95 11.74
C ARG A 90 8.71 -5.90 12.44
N GLN A 91 8.48 -6.86 13.34
CA GLN A 91 7.27 -6.94 14.16
C GLN A 91 7.66 -6.81 15.63
N GLU A 92 7.03 -5.88 16.33
CA GLU A 92 7.24 -5.63 17.75
C GLU A 92 5.89 -5.62 18.48
N GLY A 93 5.82 -6.30 19.61
CA GLY A 93 4.58 -6.41 20.38
C GLY A 93 3.89 -7.77 20.23
N GLY A 94 2.56 -7.78 20.38
CA GLY A 94 1.78 -9.01 20.48
C GLY A 94 0.84 -9.20 19.29
N SER A 95 0.78 -10.41 18.76
CA SER A 95 -0.15 -10.85 17.70
C SER A 95 -0.06 -10.12 16.36
N ASN A 96 1.10 -9.57 15.98
CA ASN A 96 1.25 -9.04 14.62
C ASN A 96 1.22 -10.19 13.61
N VAL A 97 0.44 -10.08 12.53
CA VAL A 97 0.35 -11.10 11.47
C VAL A 97 0.62 -10.48 10.11
N HIS A 98 1.78 -10.77 9.52
CA HIS A 98 2.15 -10.24 8.21
C HIS A 98 2.42 -11.37 7.22
N THR A 99 1.74 -11.33 6.07
CA THR A 99 1.98 -12.22 4.94
C THR A 99 2.44 -11.40 3.74
N LEU A 100 3.59 -11.72 3.17
CA LEU A 100 4.15 -11.09 1.99
C LEU A 100 4.47 -12.13 0.92
N ALA A 101 3.92 -11.96 -0.29
CA ALA A 101 4.32 -12.70 -1.48
C ALA A 101 4.98 -11.74 -2.48
N GLN A 102 6.18 -12.07 -2.95
CA GLN A 102 6.89 -11.31 -3.97
C GLN A 102 7.19 -12.22 -5.17
N ASP A 103 6.49 -11.95 -6.26
CA ASP A 103 6.64 -12.64 -7.53
C ASP A 103 7.16 -11.65 -8.57
N GLY A 104 8.16 -12.07 -9.37
CA GLY A 104 8.81 -11.20 -10.35
C GLY A 104 10.20 -10.73 -9.92
N PHE A 105 10.68 -9.64 -10.50
CA PHE A 105 12.08 -9.21 -10.43
C PHE A 105 12.24 -7.91 -9.62
N GLY A 106 13.19 -7.86 -8.68
CA GLY A 106 13.63 -6.62 -8.02
C GLY A 106 12.60 -5.96 -7.10
N ASN A 107 11.58 -6.69 -6.65
CA ASN A 107 10.56 -6.16 -5.75
C ASN A 107 11.15 -5.92 -4.35
N GLN A 108 10.82 -4.79 -3.75
CA GLN A 108 11.28 -4.39 -2.43
C GLN A 108 10.07 -4.11 -1.52
N ALA A 109 10.05 -4.73 -0.35
CA ALA A 109 9.08 -4.49 0.70
C ALA A 109 9.79 -4.24 2.03
N SER A 110 9.38 -3.18 2.73
CA SER A 110 9.81 -2.85 4.08
C SER A 110 8.58 -2.66 4.95
N ILE A 111 8.41 -3.53 5.94
CA ILE A 111 7.23 -3.57 6.80
C ILE A 111 7.69 -3.41 8.25
N THR A 112 7.15 -2.42 8.94
CA THR A 112 7.29 -2.22 10.39
C THR A 112 5.91 -2.29 11.01
N SER A 113 5.75 -3.11 12.05
CA SER A 113 4.50 -3.26 12.78
C SER A 113 4.76 -3.27 14.28
N VAL A 114 4.20 -2.29 15.00
CA VAL A 114 4.31 -2.17 16.46
C VAL A 114 2.92 -2.27 17.09
N GLY A 115 2.75 -3.17 18.06
CA GLY A 115 1.45 -3.47 18.69
C GLY A 115 0.85 -4.77 18.19
N SER A 116 -0.42 -4.74 17.78
CA SER A 116 -1.20 -5.91 17.35
C SER A 116 -1.86 -5.70 15.98
N ASN A 117 -1.09 -5.73 14.89
CA ASN A 117 -1.59 -5.36 13.55
C ASN A 117 -1.47 -6.50 12.53
N SER A 118 -2.16 -6.35 11.41
CA SER A 118 -2.09 -7.32 10.33
C SER A 118 -1.86 -6.69 8.96
N GLY A 119 -1.15 -7.41 8.11
CA GLY A 119 -0.89 -7.05 6.73
C GLY A 119 -0.91 -8.27 5.81
N ALA A 120 -1.58 -8.13 4.66
CA ALA A 120 -1.55 -9.09 3.56
C ALA A 120 -1.09 -8.37 2.29
N LEU A 121 0.12 -8.67 1.84
CA LEU A 121 0.83 -7.91 0.83
C LEU A 121 1.25 -8.84 -0.31
N VAL A 122 0.95 -8.45 -1.54
CA VAL A 122 1.33 -9.17 -2.75
C VAL A 122 2.00 -8.18 -3.71
N GLN A 123 3.19 -8.53 -4.18
CA GLN A 123 3.91 -7.81 -5.23
C GLN A 123 4.14 -8.78 -6.39
N SER A 124 3.20 -8.83 -7.34
CA SER A 124 3.32 -9.59 -8.59
C SER A 124 3.75 -8.63 -9.71
N ALA A 125 4.95 -8.07 -9.56
CA ALA A 125 5.44 -6.94 -10.33
C ALA A 125 6.94 -7.04 -10.62
N SER A 126 7.46 -6.10 -11.41
CA SER A 126 8.89 -5.85 -11.55
C SER A 126 9.24 -4.53 -10.87
N SER A 127 10.27 -4.52 -10.02
CA SER A 127 10.77 -3.35 -9.31
C SER A 127 9.72 -2.61 -8.46
N ALA A 128 8.70 -3.31 -7.96
CA ALA A 128 7.72 -2.71 -7.07
C ALA A 128 8.34 -2.36 -5.71
N GLN A 129 7.93 -1.22 -5.15
CA GLN A 129 8.39 -0.75 -3.85
C GLN A 129 7.19 -0.58 -2.91
N LEU A 130 7.33 -1.11 -1.70
CA LEU A 130 6.31 -1.01 -0.66
C LEU A 130 6.95 -0.69 0.68
N THR A 131 6.53 0.43 1.27
CA THR A 131 6.83 0.75 2.66
C THR A 131 5.53 0.75 3.44
N LEU A 132 5.46 -0.05 4.50
CA LEU A 132 4.32 -0.13 5.40
C LEU A 132 4.76 0.10 6.85
N GLU A 133 4.14 1.07 7.51
CA GLU A 133 4.27 1.29 8.95
C GLU A 133 2.90 1.18 9.63
N GLN A 134 2.77 0.28 10.60
CA GLN A 134 1.59 0.16 11.45
C GLN A 134 2.00 0.34 12.91
N ASN A 135 1.35 1.26 13.61
CA ASN A 135 1.58 1.53 15.02
C ASN A 135 0.25 1.60 15.77
N GLY A 136 0.03 0.66 16.68
CA GLY A 136 -1.16 0.54 17.50
C GLY A 136 -1.79 -0.84 17.39
N ASP A 137 -3.11 -0.93 17.51
CA ASP A 137 -3.82 -2.21 17.64
C ASP A 137 -4.91 -2.38 16.57
N ASN A 138 -5.05 -3.60 16.06
CA ASN A 138 -6.02 -4.01 15.04
C ASN A 138 -5.96 -3.19 13.74
N ASN A 139 -4.84 -2.54 13.42
CA ASN A 139 -4.72 -1.92 12.10
C ASN A 139 -4.54 -3.02 11.04
N GLN A 140 -5.17 -2.85 9.89
CA GLN A 140 -5.22 -3.82 8.80
C GLN A 140 -4.79 -3.18 7.50
N VAL A 141 -3.84 -3.81 6.81
CA VAL A 141 -3.45 -3.41 5.45
C VAL A 141 -3.57 -4.58 4.49
N ARG A 142 -4.20 -4.35 3.35
CA ARG A 142 -4.13 -5.22 2.17
C ARG A 142 -3.51 -4.44 1.02
N VAL A 143 -2.48 -5.00 0.40
CA VAL A 143 -1.82 -4.43 -0.78
C VAL A 143 -1.70 -5.47 -1.88
N ASP A 144 -2.11 -5.10 -3.08
CA ASP A 144 -1.88 -5.83 -4.31
C ASP A 144 -1.18 -4.91 -5.33
N GLN A 145 0.10 -5.15 -5.57
CA GLN A 145 0.92 -4.40 -6.53
C GLN A 145 1.24 -5.30 -7.72
N SER A 146 0.81 -4.88 -8.91
CA SER A 146 1.13 -5.55 -10.18
C SER A 146 1.63 -4.55 -11.22
N GLY A 147 2.43 -5.06 -12.16
CA GLY A 147 3.01 -4.28 -13.27
C GLY A 147 4.49 -3.95 -13.08
N ASP A 148 4.92 -2.71 -13.37
CA ASP A 148 6.34 -2.33 -13.40
C ASP A 148 6.61 -0.98 -12.69
N ALA A 149 7.56 -0.99 -11.76
CA ALA A 149 8.02 0.17 -10.98
C ALA A 149 6.93 0.92 -10.19
N VAL A 150 5.93 0.21 -9.67
CA VAL A 150 4.89 0.80 -8.80
C VAL A 150 5.41 1.01 -7.38
N THR A 151 5.04 2.11 -6.74
CA THR A 151 5.50 2.49 -5.39
C THR A 151 4.30 2.79 -4.48
N ALA A 152 4.33 2.24 -3.26
CA ALA A 152 3.36 2.53 -2.21
C ALA A 152 4.05 2.84 -0.87
N THR A 153 3.61 3.90 -0.21
CA THR A 153 4.01 4.28 1.15
C THR A 153 2.76 4.40 2.00
N LEU A 154 2.62 3.51 2.99
CA LEU A 154 1.41 3.37 3.80
C LEU A 154 1.76 3.52 5.28
N SER A 155 1.02 4.35 5.99
CA SER A 155 1.18 4.55 7.44
C SER A 155 -0.17 4.52 8.16
N GLN A 156 -0.27 3.73 9.22
CA GLN A 156 -1.43 3.69 10.11
C GLN A 156 -0.98 3.87 11.56
N THR A 157 -1.50 4.89 12.23
CA THR A 157 -1.31 5.11 13.67
C THR A 157 -2.66 5.14 14.38
N GLY A 158 -2.83 4.32 15.41
CA GLY A 158 -4.03 4.26 16.24
C GLY A 158 -4.67 2.87 16.22
N THR A 159 -6.01 2.80 16.18
CA THR A 159 -6.71 1.52 16.30
C THR A 159 -7.71 1.26 15.19
N ASP A 160 -7.87 0.00 14.79
CA ASP A 160 -8.86 -0.46 13.82
C ASP A 160 -8.81 0.26 12.45
N ASN A 161 -7.70 0.91 12.09
CA ASN A 161 -7.59 1.57 10.80
C ASN A 161 -7.42 0.51 9.69
N ARG A 162 -7.99 0.76 8.51
CA ARG A 162 -7.93 -0.15 7.35
C ARG A 162 -7.45 0.56 6.08
N ILE A 163 -6.46 -0.02 5.42
CA ILE A 163 -6.05 0.32 4.06
C ILE A 163 -6.24 -0.90 3.15
N ASP A 164 -6.91 -0.70 2.02
CA ASP A 164 -7.02 -1.67 0.93
C ASP A 164 -6.53 -0.99 -0.35
N LEU A 165 -5.36 -1.38 -0.83
CA LEU A 165 -4.70 -0.78 -1.98
C LEU A 165 -4.50 -1.82 -3.08
N THR A 166 -5.01 -1.50 -4.28
CA THR A 166 -4.68 -2.20 -5.52
C THR A 166 -3.99 -1.23 -6.48
N GLN A 167 -2.75 -1.50 -6.85
CA GLN A 167 -2.00 -0.77 -7.88
C GLN A 167 -1.75 -1.69 -9.08
N GLN A 168 -2.23 -1.26 -10.25
CA GLN A 168 -2.07 -1.96 -11.53
C GLN A 168 -1.39 -1.00 -12.51
N GLY A 169 -0.08 -0.82 -12.34
CA GLY A 169 0.65 0.28 -12.96
C GLY A 169 1.81 -0.16 -13.83
N TYR A 170 2.08 0.58 -14.90
CA TYR A 170 3.30 0.45 -15.69
C TYR A 170 4.05 1.78 -15.67
N SER A 171 5.25 1.80 -15.09
CA SER A 171 6.07 3.00 -14.90
C SER A 171 5.55 3.93 -13.78
N VAL A 172 6.32 4.02 -12.68
CA VAL A 172 6.24 4.98 -11.55
C VAL A 172 4.83 5.47 -11.18
N ASP A 173 3.93 4.54 -10.88
CA ASP A 173 2.69 4.88 -10.17
C ASP A 173 2.99 4.96 -8.67
N THR A 174 2.66 6.09 -8.03
CA THR A 174 3.00 6.36 -6.62
C THR A 174 1.74 6.57 -5.79
N VAL A 175 1.57 5.80 -4.72
CA VAL A 175 0.47 5.95 -3.76
C VAL A 175 1.03 6.18 -2.36
N GLU A 176 0.58 7.25 -1.71
CA GLU A 176 0.89 7.58 -0.32
C GLU A 176 -0.41 7.70 0.48
N LEU A 177 -0.56 6.89 1.53
CA LEU A 177 -1.73 6.91 2.40
C LEU A 177 -1.32 6.97 3.86
N THR A 178 -1.87 7.92 4.59
CA THR A 178 -1.65 8.07 6.03
C THR A 178 -2.98 8.10 6.78
N GLN A 179 -3.13 7.26 7.79
CA GLN A 179 -4.28 7.22 8.68
C GLN A 179 -3.83 7.44 10.13
N ARG A 180 -4.43 8.42 10.82
CA ARG A 180 -4.22 8.69 12.24
C ARG A 180 -5.57 8.72 12.96
N GLY A 181 -5.70 7.95 14.03
CA GLY A 181 -6.90 7.89 14.86
C GLY A 181 -7.54 6.50 14.85
N GLN A 182 -8.88 6.44 14.89
CA GLN A 182 -9.62 5.18 15.03
C GLN A 182 -10.53 4.88 13.85
N ALA A 183 -10.52 3.63 13.39
CA ALA A 183 -11.46 3.13 12.39
C ALA A 183 -11.49 3.95 11.08
N ASN A 184 -10.40 4.60 10.69
CA ASN A 184 -10.30 5.21 9.37
C ASN A 184 -10.16 4.12 8.30
N ALA A 185 -10.81 4.31 7.16
CA ALA A 185 -10.79 3.36 6.05
C ALA A 185 -10.37 4.04 4.76
N ALA A 186 -9.45 3.42 4.01
CA ALA A 186 -9.06 3.84 2.67
C ALA A 186 -9.13 2.64 1.73
N THR A 187 -9.86 2.80 0.63
CA THR A 187 -9.90 1.83 -0.48
C THR A 187 -9.46 2.54 -1.74
N VAL A 188 -8.35 2.11 -2.32
CA VAL A 188 -7.70 2.76 -3.46
C VAL A 188 -7.44 1.75 -4.57
N LEU A 189 -7.94 2.07 -5.75
CA LEU A 189 -7.57 1.44 -7.01
C LEU A 189 -6.84 2.49 -7.86
N SER A 190 -5.57 2.26 -8.14
CA SER A 190 -4.79 3.10 -9.07
C SER A 190 -4.30 2.24 -10.23
N SER A 191 -4.64 2.63 -11.46
CA SER A 191 -4.32 1.89 -12.66
C SER A 191 -3.80 2.79 -13.78
N GLY A 192 -2.78 2.34 -14.50
CA GLY A 192 -2.23 3.07 -15.65
C GLY A 192 -0.75 3.40 -15.51
N LYS A 193 -0.36 4.65 -15.77
CA LYS A 193 1.06 5.06 -15.80
C LYS A 193 1.27 6.44 -15.18
N PHE A 194 2.33 6.62 -14.40
CA PHE A 194 2.71 7.91 -13.81
C PHE A 194 1.60 8.57 -12.96
N ASN A 195 0.69 7.78 -12.41
CA ASN A 195 -0.35 8.27 -11.53
C ASN A 195 0.22 8.52 -10.13
N GLU A 196 -0.16 9.65 -9.55
CA GLU A 196 0.21 10.03 -8.18
C GLU A 196 -1.06 10.15 -7.33
N LEU A 197 -1.01 9.57 -6.13
CA LEU A 197 -2.06 9.69 -5.12
C LEU A 197 -1.44 9.94 -3.77
N SER A 198 -1.88 10.98 -3.06
CA SER A 198 -1.50 11.21 -1.65
C SER A 198 -2.72 11.60 -0.83
N PHE A 199 -3.01 10.89 0.26
CA PHE A 199 -4.15 11.23 1.11
C PHE A 199 -3.89 11.00 2.60
N THR A 200 -4.32 11.95 3.42
CA THR A 200 -4.23 11.87 4.89
C THR A 200 -5.61 11.88 5.55
N GLN A 201 -5.90 10.88 6.37
CA GLN A 201 -7.08 10.84 7.24
C GLN A 201 -6.62 11.05 8.68
N ASP A 202 -7.13 12.09 9.34
CA ASP A 202 -6.81 12.44 10.73
C ASP A 202 -8.09 12.62 11.55
N GLY A 203 -8.35 11.72 12.48
CA GLY A 203 -9.58 11.65 13.28
C GLY A 203 -10.18 10.25 13.23
N ASN A 204 -11.49 10.13 13.38
CA ASN A 204 -12.15 8.83 13.49
C ASN A 204 -13.17 8.56 12.38
N ARG A 205 -13.23 7.31 11.91
CA ARG A 205 -14.22 6.85 10.94
C ARG A 205 -14.24 7.65 9.63
N ASN A 206 -13.13 8.29 9.26
CA ASN A 206 -13.02 8.90 7.95
C ASN A 206 -12.91 7.79 6.90
N THR A 207 -13.55 7.98 5.76
CA THR A 207 -13.57 7.02 4.65
C THR A 207 -13.07 7.69 3.38
N LEU A 208 -12.07 7.07 2.74
CA LEU A 208 -11.55 7.45 1.45
C LEU A 208 -11.83 6.30 0.46
N ASN A 209 -12.45 6.63 -0.66
CA ASN A 209 -12.60 5.71 -1.80
C ASN A 209 -12.02 6.39 -3.05
N VAL A 210 -11.02 5.79 -3.67
CA VAL A 210 -10.40 6.33 -4.90
C VAL A 210 -10.34 5.28 -5.98
N ASN A 211 -10.76 5.68 -7.19
CA ASN A 211 -10.50 4.97 -8.44
C ASN A 211 -9.81 5.93 -9.42
N GLN A 212 -8.54 5.70 -9.68
CA GLN A 212 -7.72 6.52 -10.56
C GLN A 212 -7.24 5.66 -11.74
N ALA A 213 -7.56 6.08 -12.96
CA ALA A 213 -7.25 5.34 -14.18
C ALA A 213 -6.73 6.27 -15.29
N GLY A 214 -5.70 5.81 -16.01
CA GLY A 214 -5.12 6.50 -17.17
C GLY A 214 -3.69 6.95 -16.91
N ARG A 215 -3.23 8.03 -17.55
CA ARG A 215 -1.82 8.46 -17.49
C ARG A 215 -1.63 9.80 -16.81
N GLY A 216 -0.72 9.89 -15.85
CA GLY A 216 -0.26 11.17 -15.30
C GLY A 216 -1.29 11.89 -14.45
N ASN A 217 -2.32 11.19 -13.95
CA ASN A 217 -3.28 11.82 -13.05
C ASN A 217 -2.64 12.03 -11.69
N ARG A 218 -3.01 13.12 -11.02
CA ARG A 218 -2.58 13.44 -9.66
C ARG A 218 -3.79 13.71 -8.79
N PHE A 219 -3.97 12.90 -7.76
CA PHE A 219 -4.96 13.14 -6.71
C PHE A 219 -4.26 13.42 -5.38
N SER A 220 -4.69 14.47 -4.67
CA SER A 220 -4.20 14.78 -3.33
C SER A 220 -5.31 15.22 -2.40
N GLY A 221 -5.26 14.86 -1.12
CA GLY A 221 -6.26 15.37 -0.20
C GLY A 221 -6.07 15.06 1.27
N SER A 222 -7.00 15.56 2.07
CA SER A 222 -7.08 15.23 3.49
C SER A 222 -8.51 15.30 4.03
N SER A 223 -8.77 14.48 5.03
CA SER A 223 -9.97 14.56 5.87
C SER A 223 -9.56 14.67 7.33
N THR A 224 -9.85 15.82 7.94
CA THR A 224 -9.57 16.10 9.36
C THR A 224 -10.88 16.25 10.13
N GLY A 225 -11.05 15.46 11.19
CA GLY A 225 -12.27 15.36 12.00
C GLY A 225 -12.89 13.97 11.91
N ASP A 226 -14.18 13.83 12.23
CA ASP A 226 -14.82 12.53 12.32
C ASP A 226 -15.87 12.29 11.22
N ASN A 227 -15.99 11.04 10.77
CA ASN A 227 -17.02 10.58 9.83
C ASN A 227 -17.04 11.32 8.49
N ASN A 228 -15.91 11.85 8.02
CA ASN A 228 -15.85 12.44 6.69
C ASN A 228 -15.74 11.35 5.61
N LEU A 229 -16.40 11.58 4.48
CA LEU A 229 -16.38 10.70 3.31
C LEU A 229 -15.83 11.46 2.11
N ALA A 230 -14.74 10.95 1.54
CA ALA A 230 -14.16 11.39 0.28
C ALA A 230 -14.28 10.26 -0.75
N SER A 231 -14.96 10.52 -1.87
CA SER A 231 -15.11 9.58 -3.00
C SER A 231 -14.58 10.22 -4.27
N VAL A 232 -13.61 9.58 -4.91
CA VAL A 232 -12.90 10.12 -6.06
C VAL A 232 -12.86 9.10 -7.19
N THR A 233 -13.29 9.53 -8.37
CA THR A 233 -13.08 8.80 -9.63
C THR A 233 -12.37 9.74 -10.60
N VAL A 234 -11.16 9.39 -11.04
CA VAL A 234 -10.41 10.14 -12.04
C VAL A 234 -10.08 9.21 -13.18
N GLN A 235 -10.54 9.55 -14.39
CA GLN A 235 -10.31 8.80 -15.61
C GLN A 235 -9.80 9.73 -16.71
N GLY A 236 -8.79 9.26 -17.44
CA GLY A 236 -8.17 9.99 -18.55
C GLY A 236 -6.73 10.39 -18.23
N ASP A 237 -6.26 11.48 -18.82
CA ASP A 237 -4.83 11.81 -18.81
C ASP A 237 -4.57 13.18 -18.17
N SER A 238 -3.52 13.27 -17.35
CA SER A 238 -2.99 14.51 -16.80
C SER A 238 -3.99 15.34 -15.98
N ASN A 239 -4.95 14.71 -15.30
CA ASN A 239 -5.89 15.40 -14.43
C ASN A 239 -5.29 15.68 -13.07
N GLN A 240 -5.54 16.86 -12.51
CA GLN A 240 -5.11 17.25 -11.17
C GLN A 240 -6.33 17.49 -10.29
N THR A 241 -6.50 16.67 -9.26
CA THR A 241 -7.71 16.67 -8.44
C THR A 241 -7.38 16.75 -6.95
N SER A 242 -8.24 17.40 -6.17
CA SER A 242 -8.06 17.46 -4.72
C SER A 242 -9.34 17.52 -3.90
N ILE A 243 -9.28 16.95 -2.70
CA ILE A 243 -10.34 17.05 -1.69
C ILE A 243 -9.71 17.41 -0.35
N VAL A 244 -10.19 18.47 0.28
CA VAL A 244 -9.84 18.84 1.65
C VAL A 244 -11.11 19.00 2.47
N GLN A 245 -11.24 18.24 3.56
CA GLN A 245 -12.38 18.29 4.47
C GLN A 245 -11.87 18.57 5.89
N THR A 246 -12.46 19.56 6.56
CA THR A 246 -12.18 19.89 7.95
C THR A 246 -13.49 20.06 8.72
N GLY A 247 -13.70 19.21 9.72
CA GLY A 247 -14.94 19.13 10.51
C GLY A 247 -15.53 17.72 10.46
N ASN A 248 -16.82 17.58 10.78
CA ASN A 248 -17.43 16.27 10.96
C ASN A 248 -18.54 15.99 9.94
N GLY A 249 -18.61 14.75 9.47
CA GLY A 249 -19.71 14.30 8.61
C GLY A 249 -19.74 14.97 7.24
N ASN A 250 -18.63 15.51 6.75
CA ASN A 250 -18.58 16.09 5.41
C ASN A 250 -18.51 14.99 4.35
N GLU A 251 -19.20 15.17 3.23
CA GLU A 251 -19.20 14.28 2.09
C GLU A 251 -18.73 15.05 0.84
N ALA A 252 -17.64 14.59 0.24
CA ALA A 252 -17.08 15.12 -0.99
C ALA A 252 -17.02 14.02 -2.04
N ARG A 253 -17.64 14.26 -3.20
CA ARG A 253 -17.56 13.42 -4.38
C ARG A 253 -16.91 14.17 -5.53
N LEU A 254 -15.93 13.56 -6.18
CA LEU A 254 -15.23 14.10 -7.33
C LEU A 254 -15.18 13.03 -8.42
N ASP A 255 -15.86 13.28 -9.54
CA ASP A 255 -15.84 12.44 -10.73
C ASP A 255 -15.29 13.28 -11.89
N VAL A 256 -14.08 12.98 -12.34
CA VAL A 256 -13.41 13.65 -13.46
C VAL A 256 -13.12 12.60 -14.53
N THR A 257 -13.76 12.73 -15.69
CA THR A 257 -13.53 11.89 -16.86
C THR A 257 -13.19 12.79 -18.04
N SER A 258 -11.92 13.15 -18.16
CA SER A 258 -11.43 14.14 -19.11
C SER A 258 -9.89 14.05 -19.23
N ALA A 259 -9.28 14.96 -20.00
CA ALA A 259 -7.84 15.14 -20.03
C ALA A 259 -7.48 16.55 -19.58
N ILE A 260 -6.37 16.72 -18.86
CA ILE A 260 -5.80 18.01 -18.44
C ILE A 260 -6.80 18.85 -17.62
N SER A 261 -7.62 18.21 -16.80
CA SER A 261 -8.61 18.91 -15.97
C SER A 261 -8.16 19.14 -14.54
N THR A 262 -8.70 20.20 -13.93
CA THR A 262 -8.47 20.55 -12.55
C THR A 262 -9.80 20.52 -11.78
N ALA A 263 -9.86 19.74 -10.70
CA ALA A 263 -11.04 19.67 -9.84
C ALA A 263 -10.64 19.77 -8.37
N SER A 264 -11.28 20.65 -7.60
CA SER A 264 -10.99 20.75 -6.17
C SER A 264 -12.25 20.93 -5.32
N VAL A 265 -12.31 20.22 -4.21
CA VAL A 265 -13.34 20.38 -3.18
C VAL A 265 -12.66 20.77 -1.87
N SER A 266 -13.11 21.87 -1.27
CA SER A 266 -12.73 22.28 0.09
C SER A 266 -14.00 22.44 0.93
N GLN A 267 -14.09 21.74 2.05
CA GLN A 267 -15.22 21.81 2.98
C GLN A 267 -14.71 22.10 4.39
N VAL A 268 -15.23 23.16 5.00
CA VAL A 268 -14.96 23.54 6.39
C VAL A 268 -16.29 23.58 7.17
N GLY A 269 -16.33 22.95 8.33
CA GLY A 269 -17.53 22.82 9.16
C GLY A 269 -18.14 21.44 9.07
N ASP A 270 -19.42 21.30 9.41
CA ASP A 270 -20.03 19.99 9.64
C ASP A 270 -21.15 19.68 8.64
N SER A 271 -21.29 18.40 8.30
CA SER A 271 -22.39 17.90 7.45
C SER A 271 -22.49 18.55 6.07
N ASN A 272 -21.38 19.05 5.51
CA ASN A 272 -21.39 19.63 4.17
C ASN A 272 -21.33 18.55 3.09
N ARG A 273 -22.01 18.78 1.97
CA ARG A 273 -22.02 17.91 0.79
C ARG A 273 -21.54 18.66 -0.44
N ALA A 274 -20.50 18.15 -1.09
CA ALA A 274 -19.95 18.71 -2.31
C ALA A 274 -19.82 17.62 -3.38
N SER A 275 -20.25 17.91 -4.60
CA SER A 275 -20.09 17.00 -5.73
C SER A 275 -19.58 17.74 -6.96
N ILE A 276 -18.45 17.32 -7.51
CA ILE A 276 -17.97 17.76 -8.82
C ILE A 276 -18.11 16.59 -9.80
N LEU A 277 -18.83 16.82 -10.89
CA LEU A 277 -18.84 15.96 -12.06
C LEU A 277 -18.29 16.77 -13.23
N GLN A 278 -17.12 16.38 -13.75
CA GLN A 278 -16.54 16.90 -14.98
C GLN A 278 -16.42 15.75 -15.97
N THR A 279 -17.12 15.83 -17.08
CA THR A 279 -17.03 14.84 -18.17
C THR A 279 -16.76 15.59 -19.45
N SER A 280 -15.70 15.24 -20.21
CA SER A 280 -15.50 15.79 -21.55
C SER A 280 -15.54 14.67 -22.60
N ALA A 281 -16.30 14.88 -23.69
CA ALA A 281 -16.44 13.90 -24.76
C ALA A 281 -15.21 13.82 -25.70
N ASN A 282 -14.29 14.78 -25.59
CA ASN A 282 -13.12 14.90 -26.46
C ASN A 282 -11.82 14.93 -25.62
N PHE A 283 -11.11 13.81 -25.60
CA PHE A 283 -9.80 13.63 -24.94
C PHE A 283 -8.64 14.45 -25.55
N ASN A 284 -8.93 15.37 -26.49
CA ASN A 284 -7.92 16.09 -27.28
C ASN A 284 -7.81 17.58 -26.95
N GLY A 285 -8.33 18.00 -25.80
CA GLY A 285 -7.82 19.16 -25.05
C GLY A 285 -8.88 20.15 -24.61
N PHE A 286 -9.04 20.32 -23.28
CA PHE A 286 -9.41 21.57 -22.61
C PHE A 286 -9.05 21.51 -21.10
N ASN A 287 -8.68 22.68 -20.53
CA ASN A 287 -8.43 22.93 -19.11
C ASN A 287 -9.75 23.07 -18.34
N ASP A 288 -10.53 22.01 -18.20
CA ASP A 288 -11.77 22.10 -17.42
C ASP A 288 -11.41 22.34 -15.94
N SER A 289 -11.92 23.42 -15.36
CA SER A 289 -11.66 23.80 -13.98
C SER A 289 -12.95 23.86 -13.18
N ALA A 290 -13.02 23.06 -12.12
CA ALA A 290 -14.13 23.06 -11.18
C ALA A 290 -13.59 23.18 -9.75
N GLN A 291 -14.17 24.11 -8.99
CA GLN A 291 -13.84 24.30 -7.59
C GLN A 291 -15.11 24.48 -6.77
N ILE A 292 -15.26 23.69 -5.71
CA ILE A 292 -16.25 23.90 -4.66
C ILE A 292 -15.52 24.28 -3.38
N SER A 293 -15.93 25.39 -2.76
CA SER A 293 -15.52 25.77 -1.42
C SER A 293 -16.78 26.00 -0.57
N GLN A 294 -16.93 25.24 0.52
CA GLN A 294 -18.05 25.34 1.44
C GLN A 294 -17.56 25.61 2.86
N SER A 295 -18.25 26.51 3.56
CA SER A 295 -17.99 26.80 4.98
C SER A 295 -19.31 26.84 5.74
N GLY A 296 -19.40 26.13 6.87
CA GLY A 296 -20.56 26.14 7.77
C GLY A 296 -21.18 24.76 7.98
N PHE A 297 -22.47 24.75 8.34
CA PHE A 297 -23.22 23.54 8.65
C PHE A 297 -24.21 23.21 7.53
N GLY A 298 -24.19 21.96 7.04
CA GLY A 298 -25.25 21.43 6.17
C GLY A 298 -25.28 22.01 4.76
N ASN A 299 -24.19 22.60 4.27
CA ASN A 299 -24.17 23.16 2.91
C ASN A 299 -24.22 22.05 1.86
N SER A 300 -24.88 22.29 0.72
CA SER A 300 -24.86 21.37 -0.43
C SER A 300 -24.49 22.13 -1.71
N ALA A 301 -23.50 21.64 -2.44
CA ALA A 301 -23.04 22.23 -3.70
C ALA A 301 -22.77 21.14 -4.73
N THR A 302 -23.12 21.42 -5.99
CA THR A 302 -22.88 20.51 -7.10
C THR A 302 -22.43 21.30 -8.32
N ILE A 303 -21.30 20.90 -8.90
CA ILE A 303 -20.86 21.36 -10.22
C ILE A 303 -21.01 20.19 -11.18
N ASN A 304 -21.65 20.44 -12.32
CA ASN A 304 -21.75 19.50 -13.42
C ASN A 304 -21.28 20.22 -14.68
N GLN A 305 -20.08 19.89 -15.14
CA GLN A 305 -19.49 20.40 -16.38
C GLN A 305 -19.42 19.25 -17.39
N ARG A 306 -19.94 19.49 -18.59
CA ARG A 306 -20.09 18.52 -19.68
C ARG A 306 -19.57 19.09 -20.99
#